data_AF-A0A2T0FKE6-F1
#
_entry.id   AF-A0A2T0FKE6-F1
#
_cell.length_a   1.000
_cell.length_b   1.000
_cell.length_c   1.000
_cell.angle_alpha   90.00
_cell.angle_beta   90.00
_cell.angle_gamma   90.00
#
_symmetry.space_group_name_H-M   'P 1'
#
loop_
_entity.id
_entity.type
_entity.pdbx_description
1 polymer ?
#
loop_
_entity_poly.entity_id
_entity_poly.type
_entity_poly.pdbx_seq_one_letter_code
_entity_poly.pdbx_strand_id
1 'polypeptide(L)'
;MYRSLVQVSRLKKLPEPKIPEPFQAAPESSTLQQLVDAQYWVDAVNKSVDLLADFNKKETIEPGDIPEILRIWYLRFYSMLKLRLGVYVNDEALSCLEFIDAPEAEGLDEATVWDLRLMLIPVKAKGINQTAIQQMFVMAASARSNIGGKDSSLWEQRLRKLGLHVAAALIGMRDPSTAIAHLESLHEGEKQVDPTYADSLARTLALLHLQMGNISQAKKWTRDSFAGEIEDLETIASLGEFPRESSTVNGAIARALAAFQKGDIETATGLLEKSLTDLSLNGLYNLFLLYDLNPSNAPEAKSKAAKALVGSGRASLGSYELFA
;
A
#
# COMPACT_ATOMS: atom_id res chain seq x y z
N MET A 1 2.43 29.49 15.13
CA MET A 1 1.61 28.31 14.83
C MET A 1 2.43 27.19 14.17
N TYR A 2 3.19 27.47 13.09
CA TYR A 2 4.04 26.46 12.39
C TYR A 2 4.99 25.64 13.28
N ARG A 3 5.41 26.18 14.44
CA ARG A 3 6.23 25.42 15.40
C ARG A 3 5.55 24.16 15.92
N SER A 4 4.21 24.08 15.97
CA SER A 4 3.52 22.85 16.38
C SER A 4 3.81 21.68 15.43
N LEU A 5 4.04 21.95 14.13
CA LEU A 5 4.37 20.94 13.13
C LEU A 5 5.76 20.32 13.31
N VAL A 6 6.65 20.96 14.07
CA VAL A 6 8.04 20.50 14.24
C VAL A 6 8.35 20.19 15.70
N GLN A 7 7.35 20.13 16.59
CA GLN A 7 7.54 19.74 17.98
C GLN A 7 7.92 18.26 18.10
N VAL A 8 9.23 18.02 18.16
CA VAL A 8 9.85 16.68 18.23
C VAL A 8 9.49 15.93 19.50
N SER A 9 9.06 16.63 20.57
CA SER A 9 8.70 15.99 21.85
C SER A 9 7.53 15.00 21.75
N ARG A 10 6.73 15.10 20.68
CA ARG A 10 5.63 14.17 20.38
C ARG A 10 6.06 13.01 19.47
N LEU A 11 7.24 13.10 18.85
CA LEU A 11 7.74 12.12 17.88
C LEU A 11 8.46 10.98 18.58
N LYS A 12 8.08 9.74 18.26
CA LYS A 12 8.80 8.56 18.74
C LYS A 12 9.75 8.06 17.65
N LYS A 13 11.02 7.84 18.01
CA LYS A 13 11.94 7.01 17.23
C LYS A 13 11.61 5.56 17.47
N LEU A 14 11.67 4.75 16.41
CA LEU A 14 11.49 3.32 16.48
C LEU A 14 12.82 2.66 16.85
N PRO A 15 12.81 1.59 17.66
CA PRO A 15 14.02 0.86 17.99
C PRO A 15 14.66 0.32 16.71
N GLU A 16 15.99 0.35 16.66
CA GLU A 16 16.71 -0.24 15.53
C GLU A 16 16.45 -1.74 15.48
N PRO A 17 16.08 -2.27 14.30
CA PRO A 17 15.85 -3.69 14.15
C PRO A 17 17.18 -4.43 14.33
N LYS A 18 17.19 -5.48 15.16
CA LYS A 18 18.32 -6.40 15.26
C LYS A 18 18.32 -7.32 14.05
N ILE A 19 18.84 -6.81 12.93
CA ILE A 19 18.89 -7.56 11.68
C ILE A 19 20.24 -8.29 11.54
N PRO A 20 20.27 -9.59 11.18
CA PRO A 20 21.52 -10.32 10.90
C PRO A 20 22.35 -9.68 9.78
N GLU A 21 23.68 -9.88 9.83
CA GLU A 21 24.68 -9.20 8.97
C GLU A 21 24.46 -9.23 7.43
N PRO A 22 23.80 -10.22 6.78
CA PRO A 22 23.49 -10.08 5.35
C PRO A 22 22.33 -9.10 5.05
N PHE A 23 21.56 -8.70 6.05
CA PHE A 23 20.34 -7.89 5.91
C PHE A 23 20.43 -6.51 6.61
N GLN A 24 21.61 -6.12 7.12
CA GLN A 24 21.93 -4.84 7.79
C GLN A 24 21.56 -3.54 7.05
N ALA A 25 20.77 -2.65 7.68
CA ALA A 25 20.59 -1.20 7.49
C ALA A 25 20.68 -0.55 6.08
N ALA A 26 19.85 0.47 5.85
CA ALA A 26 19.90 1.29 4.64
C ALA A 26 21.24 2.04 4.48
N PRO A 27 21.65 2.43 3.25
CA PRO A 27 22.82 3.28 3.06
C PRO A 27 22.64 4.61 3.81
N GLU A 28 23.62 4.98 4.65
CA GLU A 28 23.55 6.16 5.53
C GLU A 28 23.28 7.49 4.79
N SER A 29 23.65 7.57 3.51
CA SER A 29 23.49 8.75 2.64
C SER A 29 22.12 8.85 1.94
N SER A 30 21.19 7.93 2.20
CA SER A 30 19.90 7.89 1.51
C SER A 30 18.97 9.04 1.94
N THR A 31 18.33 9.68 0.96
CA THR A 31 17.25 10.64 1.21
C THR A 31 16.01 9.93 1.75
N LEU A 32 15.12 10.66 2.43
CA LEU A 32 13.87 10.09 2.94
C LEU A 32 13.02 9.43 1.84
N GLN A 33 13.00 10.02 0.64
CA GLN A 33 12.27 9.46 -0.50
C GLN A 33 12.90 8.14 -0.97
N GLN A 34 14.23 8.09 -1.10
CA GLN A 34 14.94 6.87 -1.48
C GLN A 34 14.73 5.74 -0.47
N LEU A 35 14.67 6.06 0.83
CA LEU A 35 14.36 5.08 1.87
C LEU A 35 12.95 4.52 1.71
N VAL A 36 11.96 5.38 1.40
CA VAL A 36 10.57 4.97 1.13
C VAL A 36 10.47 4.13 -0.14
N ASP A 37 11.12 4.54 -1.21
CA ASP A 37 11.08 3.85 -2.50
C ASP A 37 11.76 2.48 -2.41
N ALA A 38 12.85 2.39 -1.65
CA ALA A 38 13.55 1.13 -1.35
C ALA A 38 12.94 0.35 -0.16
N GLN A 39 11.78 0.78 0.35
CA GLN A 39 11.00 0.10 1.40
C GLN A 39 11.70 -0.06 2.77
N TYR A 40 12.66 0.82 3.08
CA TYR A 40 13.29 0.94 4.40
C TYR A 40 12.42 1.75 5.36
N TRP A 41 11.25 1.20 5.74
CA TRP A 41 10.24 1.95 6.49
C TRP A 41 10.71 2.41 7.88
N VAL A 42 11.46 1.59 8.60
CA VAL A 42 11.95 1.95 9.95
C VAL A 42 12.97 3.08 9.86
N ASP A 43 13.91 2.98 8.93
CA ASP A 43 14.92 4.01 8.69
C ASP A 43 14.25 5.30 8.20
N ALA A 44 13.24 5.21 7.33
CA ALA A 44 12.45 6.37 6.88
C ALA A 44 11.73 7.06 8.06
N VAL A 45 11.12 6.29 8.97
CA VAL A 45 10.50 6.83 10.17
C VAL A 45 11.54 7.54 11.05
N ASN A 46 12.69 6.94 11.32
CA ASN A 46 13.72 7.55 12.14
C ASN A 46 14.34 8.80 11.48
N LYS A 47 14.62 8.73 10.18
CA LYS A 47 15.14 9.86 9.39
C LYS A 47 14.16 11.05 9.37
N SER A 48 12.86 10.79 9.31
CA SER A 48 11.84 11.85 9.38
C SER A 48 11.87 12.62 10.71
N VAL A 49 12.19 11.95 11.83
CA VAL A 49 12.36 12.62 13.14
C VAL A 49 13.54 13.59 13.09
N ASP A 50 14.66 13.14 12.51
CA ASP A 50 15.87 13.96 12.42
C ASP A 50 15.64 15.19 11.54
N LEU A 51 14.98 15.01 10.39
CA LEU A 51 14.62 16.12 9.50
C LEU A 51 13.68 17.13 10.18
N LEU A 52 12.63 16.66 10.86
CA LEU A 52 11.73 17.55 11.61
C LEU A 52 12.45 18.24 12.78
N ALA A 53 13.40 17.57 13.43
CA ALA A 53 14.23 18.16 14.47
C ALA A 53 15.15 19.25 13.93
N ASP A 54 15.67 19.12 12.72
CA ASP A 54 16.46 20.17 12.06
C ASP A 54 15.61 21.40 11.76
N PHE A 55 14.36 21.24 11.32
CA PHE A 55 13.43 22.37 11.19
C PHE A 55 13.09 23.00 12.55
N ASN A 56 12.99 22.20 13.62
CA ASN A 56 12.73 22.71 14.97
C ASN A 56 13.89 23.55 15.55
N LYS A 57 15.12 23.35 15.05
CA LYS A 57 16.29 24.17 15.43
C LYS A 57 16.28 25.54 14.78
N LYS A 58 15.54 25.75 13.68
CA LYS A 58 15.41 27.07 13.04
C LYS A 58 14.69 28.04 13.99
N GLU A 59 15.19 29.27 14.13
CA GLU A 59 14.56 30.29 14.99
C GLU A 59 13.14 30.64 14.51
N THR A 60 12.96 30.74 13.19
CA THR A 60 11.69 31.04 12.52
C THR A 60 11.44 30.04 11.39
N ILE A 61 10.20 29.58 11.24
CA ILE A 61 9.77 28.72 10.12
C ILE A 61 9.10 29.62 9.10
N GLU A 62 9.63 29.63 7.88
CA GLU A 62 9.11 30.44 6.79
C GLU A 62 7.94 29.73 6.08
N PRO A 63 6.99 30.47 5.46
CA PRO A 63 5.90 29.85 4.70
C PRO A 63 6.38 28.91 3.59
N GLY A 64 7.55 29.17 2.99
CA GLY A 64 8.17 28.31 1.98
C GLY A 64 8.69 26.96 2.52
N ASP A 65 8.89 26.82 3.83
CA ASP A 65 9.30 25.56 4.46
C ASP A 65 8.10 24.59 4.64
N ILE A 66 6.86 25.11 4.63
CA ILE A 66 5.66 24.33 4.97
C ILE A 66 5.44 23.14 4.02
N PRO A 67 5.53 23.27 2.69
CA PRO A 67 5.34 22.14 1.78
C PRO A 67 6.28 20.98 2.09
N GLU A 68 7.54 21.27 2.41
CA GLU A 68 8.54 20.25 2.73
C GLU A 68 8.25 19.60 4.09
N ILE A 69 7.86 20.38 5.10
CA ILE A 69 7.46 19.85 6.41
C ILE A 69 6.25 18.90 6.26
N LEU A 70 5.24 19.28 5.49
CA LEU A 70 4.05 18.44 5.26
C LEU A 70 4.40 17.19 4.44
N ARG A 71 5.32 17.29 3.49
CA ARG A 71 5.85 16.14 2.74
C ARG A 71 6.55 15.14 3.67
N ILE A 72 7.37 15.62 4.60
CA ILE A 72 8.03 14.77 5.60
C ILE A 72 7.00 14.06 6.47
N TRP A 73 5.96 14.76 6.94
CA TRP A 73 4.86 14.16 7.70
C TRP A 73 4.10 13.10 6.91
N TYR A 74 3.78 13.36 5.64
CA TYR A 74 3.15 12.39 4.76
C TYR A 74 3.98 11.10 4.65
N LEU A 75 5.29 11.22 4.36
CA LEU A 75 6.18 10.06 4.24
C LEU A 75 6.37 9.32 5.56
N ARG A 76 6.39 10.05 6.68
CA ARG A 76 6.43 9.46 8.03
C ARG A 76 5.20 8.62 8.30
N PHE A 77 4.00 9.19 8.15
CA PHE A 77 2.75 8.45 8.38
C PHE A 77 2.58 7.30 7.40
N TYR A 78 2.92 7.50 6.12
CA TYR A 78 2.92 6.42 5.14
C TYR A 78 3.80 5.24 5.59
N SER A 79 5.04 5.53 6.01
CA SER A 79 5.97 4.51 6.49
C SER A 79 5.47 3.80 7.75
N MET A 80 4.87 4.53 8.70
CA MET A 80 4.26 3.94 9.90
C MET A 80 3.05 3.05 9.57
N LEU A 81 2.20 3.46 8.62
CA LEU A 81 1.07 2.66 8.17
C LEU A 81 1.54 1.36 7.49
N LYS A 82 2.64 1.41 6.73
CA LYS A 82 3.27 0.20 6.17
C LYS A 82 3.81 -0.74 7.25
N LEU A 83 4.31 -0.19 8.36
CA LEU A 83 4.72 -0.95 9.55
C LEU A 83 3.53 -1.37 10.44
N ARG A 84 2.27 -1.12 10.05
CA ARG A 84 1.06 -1.37 10.85
C ARG A 84 1.04 -0.63 12.20
N LEU A 85 1.77 0.47 12.31
CA LEU A 85 1.88 1.30 13.51
C LEU A 85 0.79 2.39 13.58
N GLY A 86 -0.45 2.05 13.23
CA GLY A 86 -1.56 3.02 13.12
C GLY A 86 -1.90 3.76 14.42
N VAL A 87 -1.64 3.14 15.58
CA VAL A 87 -1.83 3.79 16.90
C VAL A 87 -0.90 5.00 17.04
N TYR A 88 0.35 4.87 16.62
CA TYR A 88 1.33 5.97 16.66
C TYR A 88 0.98 7.10 15.69
N VAL A 89 0.42 6.75 14.51
CA VAL A 89 -0.09 7.74 13.56
C VAL A 89 -1.21 8.56 14.20
N ASN A 90 -2.15 7.94 14.90
CA ASN A 90 -3.24 8.65 15.56
C ASN A 90 -2.74 9.65 16.63
N ASP A 91 -1.74 9.25 17.41
CA ASP A 91 -1.14 10.10 18.45
C ASP A 91 -0.40 11.31 17.84
N GLU A 92 0.40 11.09 16.80
CA GLU A 92 1.25 12.13 16.21
C GLU A 92 0.49 13.06 15.24
N ALA A 93 -0.56 12.56 14.58
CA ALA A 93 -1.37 13.28 13.61
C ALA A 93 -2.11 14.50 14.16
N LEU A 94 -2.34 14.57 15.48
CA LEU A 94 -3.01 15.70 16.11
C LEU A 94 -2.36 17.04 15.75
N SER A 95 -1.02 17.09 15.72
CA SER A 95 -0.28 18.31 15.40
C SER A 95 -0.48 18.74 13.93
N CYS A 96 -0.67 17.78 13.01
CA CYS A 96 -0.99 18.07 11.62
C CYS A 96 -2.45 18.48 11.45
N LEU A 97 -3.38 17.83 12.16
CA LEU A 97 -4.81 18.15 12.10
C LEU A 97 -5.10 19.57 12.62
N GLU A 98 -4.51 19.94 13.76
CA GLU A 98 -4.61 21.29 14.32
C GLU A 98 -4.14 22.36 13.33
N PHE A 99 -3.10 22.06 12.53
CA PHE A 99 -2.59 22.96 11.52
C PHE A 99 -3.49 23.04 10.28
N ILE A 100 -3.95 21.88 9.79
CA ILE A 100 -4.75 21.79 8.55
C ILE A 100 -6.13 22.46 8.71
N ASP A 101 -6.70 22.37 9.91
CA ASP A 101 -8.00 22.97 10.24
C ASP A 101 -7.89 24.46 10.65
N ALA A 102 -6.68 25.02 10.73
CA ALA A 102 -6.47 26.41 11.12
C ALA A 102 -6.83 27.39 9.98
N PRO A 103 -7.44 28.56 10.28
CA PRO A 103 -7.76 29.59 9.27
C PRO A 103 -6.54 30.05 8.47
N GLU A 104 -5.36 30.06 9.08
CA GLU A 104 -4.11 30.45 8.43
C GLU A 104 -3.65 29.46 7.35
N ALA A 105 -4.21 28.25 7.33
CA ALA A 105 -3.98 27.28 6.26
C ALA A 105 -4.83 27.56 5.00
N GLU A 106 -5.75 28.52 5.02
CA GLU A 106 -6.58 28.91 3.85
C GLU A 106 -5.74 29.47 2.68
N GLY A 107 -4.50 29.91 2.94
CA GLY A 107 -3.56 30.38 1.91
C GLY A 107 -2.58 29.32 1.38
N LEU A 108 -2.58 28.11 1.95
CA LEU A 108 -1.79 27.01 1.41
C LEU A 108 -2.47 26.49 0.15
N ASP A 109 -1.66 26.22 -0.86
CA ASP A 109 -2.14 25.51 -2.04
C ASP A 109 -2.77 24.19 -1.58
N GLU A 110 -4.09 24.05 -1.77
CA GLU A 110 -4.83 22.84 -1.41
C GLU A 110 -4.20 21.60 -2.06
N ALA A 111 -3.48 21.80 -3.17
CA ALA A 111 -2.72 20.77 -3.83
C ALA A 111 -1.60 20.17 -2.97
N THR A 112 -0.94 20.99 -2.14
CA THR A 112 0.19 20.56 -1.30
C THR A 112 -0.27 19.71 -0.12
N VAL A 113 -1.49 19.93 0.37
CA VAL A 113 -2.01 19.27 1.59
C VAL A 113 -2.94 18.10 1.25
N TRP A 114 -3.38 17.96 -0.01
CA TRP A 114 -4.40 17.01 -0.41
C TRP A 114 -4.14 15.57 0.05
N ASP A 115 -2.96 15.02 -0.25
CA ASP A 115 -2.63 13.62 0.07
C ASP A 115 -2.52 13.40 1.58
N LEU A 116 -2.01 14.38 2.32
CA LEU A 116 -1.95 14.35 3.78
C LEU A 116 -3.36 14.42 4.39
N ARG A 117 -4.22 15.33 3.90
CA ARG A 117 -5.64 15.43 4.31
C ARG A 117 -6.34 14.08 4.13
N LEU A 118 -6.21 13.48 2.95
CA LEU A 118 -6.83 12.20 2.65
C LEU A 118 -6.39 11.08 3.60
N MET A 119 -5.09 11.03 3.93
CA MET A 119 -4.54 10.08 4.89
C MET A 119 -5.04 10.32 6.31
N LEU A 120 -5.28 11.57 6.70
CA LEU A 120 -5.70 11.95 8.04
C LEU A 120 -7.21 11.91 8.28
N ILE A 121 -8.04 11.77 7.24
CA ILE A 121 -9.51 11.64 7.39
C ILE A 121 -9.88 10.50 8.35
N PRO A 122 -9.38 9.24 8.20
CA PRO A 122 -9.71 8.17 9.13
C PRO A 122 -9.23 8.48 10.55
N VAL A 123 -8.10 9.17 10.71
CA VAL A 123 -7.58 9.57 12.02
C VAL A 123 -8.53 10.57 12.69
N LYS A 124 -8.94 11.61 11.96
CA LYS A 124 -9.89 12.63 12.42
C LYS A 124 -11.26 12.04 12.76
N ALA A 125 -11.71 11.07 11.97
CA ALA A 125 -12.96 10.36 12.18
C ALA A 125 -12.87 9.25 13.25
N LYS A 126 -11.70 9.04 13.87
CA LYS A 126 -11.43 7.96 14.85
C LYS A 126 -11.71 6.56 14.30
N GLY A 127 -11.33 6.34 13.06
CA GLY A 127 -11.49 5.10 12.32
C GLY A 127 -12.21 5.30 10.99
N ILE A 128 -12.38 4.20 10.27
CA ILE A 128 -13.13 4.15 9.01
C ILE A 128 -14.60 3.94 9.36
N ASN A 129 -15.41 4.98 9.20
CA ASN A 129 -16.84 4.99 9.52
C ASN A 129 -17.59 5.96 8.59
N GLN A 130 -18.91 6.11 8.79
CA GLN A 130 -19.73 7.02 8.00
C GLN A 130 -19.23 8.47 8.03
N THR A 131 -18.69 8.94 9.16
CA THR A 131 -18.12 10.29 9.29
C THR A 131 -16.88 10.44 8.40
N ALA A 132 -16.01 9.42 8.33
CA ALA A 132 -14.86 9.43 7.43
C ALA A 132 -15.29 9.53 5.96
N ILE A 133 -16.31 8.77 5.56
CA ILE A 133 -16.87 8.81 4.20
C ILE A 133 -17.49 10.17 3.90
N GLN A 134 -18.24 10.76 4.84
CA GLN A 134 -18.81 12.10 4.70
C GLN A 134 -17.70 13.14 4.49
N GLN A 135 -16.61 13.08 5.24
CA GLN A 135 -15.45 13.95 5.06
C GLN A 135 -14.78 13.76 3.69
N MET A 136 -14.68 12.52 3.19
CA MET A 136 -14.22 12.25 1.83
C MET A 136 -15.15 12.90 0.79
N PHE A 137 -16.47 12.85 0.96
CA PHE A 137 -17.40 13.52 0.05
C PHE A 137 -17.30 15.05 0.10
N VAL A 138 -17.03 15.64 1.26
CA VAL A 138 -16.74 17.09 1.36
C VAL A 138 -15.47 17.43 0.56
N MET A 139 -14.42 16.63 0.66
CA MET A 139 -13.22 16.82 -0.17
C MET A 139 -13.50 16.62 -1.67
N ALA A 140 -14.37 15.67 -2.03
CA ALA A 140 -14.77 15.46 -3.43
C ALA A 140 -15.49 16.68 -4.00
N ALA A 141 -16.32 17.36 -3.20
CA ALA A 141 -16.99 18.59 -3.61
C ALA A 141 -15.98 19.72 -3.88
N SER A 142 -14.98 19.89 -3.01
CA SER A 142 -13.88 20.85 -3.24
C SER A 142 -13.07 20.52 -4.50
N ALA A 143 -12.73 19.24 -4.72
CA ALA A 143 -12.03 18.85 -5.95
C ALA A 143 -12.85 19.19 -7.20
N ARG A 144 -14.16 18.91 -7.19
CA ARG A 144 -15.06 19.22 -8.32
C ARG A 144 -15.17 20.72 -8.61
N SER A 145 -15.15 21.58 -7.59
CA SER A 145 -15.18 23.04 -7.83
C SER A 145 -13.90 23.57 -8.47
N ASN A 146 -12.80 22.83 -8.40
CA ASN A 146 -11.52 23.19 -9.01
C ASN A 146 -11.31 22.59 -10.42
N ILE A 147 -12.19 21.67 -10.85
CA ILE A 147 -12.21 21.16 -12.23
C ILE A 147 -12.68 22.27 -13.18
N GLY A 148 -11.99 22.44 -14.31
CA GLY A 148 -12.18 23.57 -15.24
C GLY A 148 -11.23 24.75 -15.01
N GLY A 149 -10.39 24.69 -13.97
CA GLY A 149 -9.30 25.64 -13.74
C GLY A 149 -7.98 25.26 -14.44
N LYS A 150 -6.91 25.99 -14.12
CA LYS A 150 -5.56 25.82 -14.69
C LYS A 150 -4.96 24.42 -14.45
N ASP A 151 -5.39 23.75 -13.37
CA ASP A 151 -4.92 22.43 -12.96
C ASP A 151 -6.02 21.35 -13.00
N SER A 152 -6.97 21.45 -13.94
CA SER A 152 -8.12 20.54 -14.04
C SER A 152 -7.74 19.06 -14.02
N SER A 153 -6.69 18.67 -14.75
CA SER A 153 -6.23 17.28 -14.84
C SER A 153 -5.74 16.73 -13.49
N LEU A 154 -5.07 17.56 -12.69
CA LEU A 154 -4.63 17.20 -11.34
C LEU A 154 -5.83 16.95 -10.41
N TRP A 155 -6.84 17.81 -10.50
CA TRP A 155 -8.06 17.67 -9.70
C TRP A 155 -8.92 16.46 -10.11
N GLU A 156 -8.97 16.14 -11.40
CA GLU A 156 -9.58 14.92 -11.91
C GLU A 156 -8.86 13.67 -11.38
N GLN A 157 -7.52 13.63 -11.46
CA GLN A 157 -6.73 12.52 -10.91
C GLN A 157 -6.97 12.34 -9.40
N ARG A 158 -7.05 13.44 -8.65
CA ARG A 158 -7.36 13.42 -7.22
C ARG A 158 -8.76 12.90 -6.92
N LEU A 159 -9.75 13.30 -7.71
CA LEU A 159 -11.12 12.83 -7.58
C LEU A 159 -11.22 11.31 -7.84
N ARG A 160 -10.50 10.81 -8.85
CA ARG A 160 -10.35 9.37 -9.13
C ARG A 160 -9.71 8.63 -7.95
N LYS A 161 -8.59 9.13 -7.43
CA LYS A 161 -7.91 8.56 -6.26
C LYS A 161 -8.83 8.53 -5.04
N LEU A 162 -9.59 9.59 -4.81
CA LEU A 162 -10.57 9.68 -3.73
C LEU A 162 -11.72 8.66 -3.89
N GLY A 163 -12.19 8.44 -5.12
CA GLY A 163 -13.17 7.40 -5.44
C GLY A 163 -12.74 6.01 -4.98
N LEU A 164 -11.45 5.67 -5.18
CA LEU A 164 -10.87 4.42 -4.67
C LEU A 164 -10.78 4.38 -3.13
N HIS A 165 -10.49 5.51 -2.48
CA HIS A 165 -10.44 5.59 -1.02
C HIS A 165 -11.83 5.39 -0.40
N VAL A 166 -12.89 5.92 -1.02
CA VAL A 166 -14.27 5.68 -0.60
C VAL A 166 -14.62 4.20 -0.71
N ALA A 167 -14.26 3.54 -1.82
CA ALA A 167 -14.46 2.10 -1.96
C ALA A 167 -13.71 1.30 -0.88
N ALA A 168 -12.44 1.63 -0.62
CA ALA A 168 -11.65 1.01 0.44
C ALA A 168 -12.27 1.23 1.83
N ALA A 169 -12.80 2.42 2.09
CA ALA A 169 -13.49 2.74 3.34
C ALA A 169 -14.76 1.90 3.52
N LEU A 170 -15.58 1.75 2.48
CA LEU A 170 -16.79 0.92 2.49
C LEU A 170 -16.46 -0.56 2.75
N ILE A 171 -15.40 -1.08 2.14
CA ILE A 171 -14.89 -2.43 2.42
C ILE A 171 -14.45 -2.54 3.89
N GLY A 172 -13.73 -1.55 4.41
CA GLY A 172 -13.32 -1.50 5.82
C GLY A 172 -14.51 -1.49 6.79
N MET A 173 -15.63 -0.89 6.40
CA MET A 173 -16.89 -0.89 7.15
C MET A 173 -17.70 -2.19 7.01
N ARG A 174 -17.17 -3.19 6.29
CA ARG A 174 -17.86 -4.45 5.99
C ARG A 174 -19.13 -4.28 5.16
N ASP A 175 -19.18 -3.25 4.31
CA ASP A 175 -20.22 -3.05 3.30
C ASP A 175 -19.66 -3.17 1.88
N PRO A 176 -19.26 -4.39 1.46
CA PRO A 176 -18.70 -4.59 0.12
C PRO A 176 -19.74 -4.39 -0.98
N SER A 177 -21.03 -4.56 -0.70
CA SER A 177 -22.11 -4.36 -1.67
C SER A 177 -22.17 -2.91 -2.15
N THR A 178 -22.13 -1.96 -1.21
CA THR A 178 -22.09 -0.53 -1.56
C THR A 178 -20.76 -0.15 -2.22
N ALA A 179 -19.65 -0.76 -1.80
CA ALA A 179 -18.35 -0.55 -2.45
C ALA A 179 -18.36 -0.97 -3.93
N ILE A 180 -19.01 -2.11 -4.26
CA ILE A 180 -19.16 -2.60 -5.63
C ILE A 180 -20.00 -1.62 -6.45
N ALA A 181 -21.20 -1.27 -5.97
CA ALA A 181 -22.07 -0.35 -6.70
C ALA A 181 -21.38 1.01 -6.98
N HIS A 182 -20.59 1.49 -6.02
CA HIS A 182 -19.78 2.71 -6.19
C HIS A 182 -18.69 2.53 -7.26
N LEU A 183 -17.91 1.44 -7.21
CA LEU A 183 -16.87 1.15 -8.20
C LEU A 183 -17.44 0.91 -9.61
N GLU A 184 -18.59 0.23 -9.72
CA GLU A 184 -19.32 0.03 -10.98
C GLU A 184 -19.74 1.37 -11.60
N SER A 185 -20.27 2.28 -10.78
CA SER A 185 -20.64 3.63 -11.22
C SER A 185 -19.42 4.44 -11.69
N LEU A 186 -18.29 4.34 -10.99
CA LEU A 186 -17.04 4.99 -11.42
C LEU A 186 -16.53 4.39 -12.73
N HIS A 187 -16.56 3.07 -12.86
CA HIS A 187 -16.12 2.37 -14.06
C HIS A 187 -16.92 2.81 -15.28
N GLU A 188 -18.25 2.83 -15.18
CA GLU A 188 -19.12 3.25 -16.29
C GLU A 188 -18.86 4.70 -16.71
N GLY A 189 -18.64 5.60 -15.75
CA GLY A 189 -18.31 7.00 -16.03
C GLY A 189 -16.96 7.19 -16.72
N GLU A 190 -15.97 6.34 -16.42
CA GLU A 190 -14.59 6.51 -16.88
C GLU A 190 -14.28 5.72 -18.17
N LYS A 191 -15.13 4.79 -18.59
CA LYS A 191 -14.95 3.98 -19.82
C LYS A 191 -14.56 4.79 -21.05
N GLN A 192 -15.17 5.97 -21.22
CA GLN A 192 -14.92 6.83 -22.38
C GLN A 192 -13.89 7.94 -22.10
N VAL A 193 -13.64 8.26 -20.83
CA VAL A 193 -12.80 9.39 -20.42
C VAL A 193 -11.36 8.96 -20.21
N ASP A 194 -11.15 7.88 -19.47
CA ASP A 194 -9.84 7.32 -19.17
C ASP A 194 -9.93 5.78 -19.16
N PRO A 195 -9.79 5.14 -20.33
CA PRO A 195 -9.88 3.69 -20.46
C PRO A 195 -8.87 2.94 -19.57
N THR A 196 -7.69 3.53 -19.32
CA THR A 196 -6.66 2.94 -18.46
C THR A 196 -7.11 2.92 -17.00
N TYR A 197 -7.75 4.00 -16.54
CA TYR A 197 -8.32 4.04 -15.20
C TYR A 197 -9.56 3.13 -15.06
N ALA A 198 -10.43 3.09 -16.07
CA ALA A 198 -11.55 2.14 -16.12
C ALA A 198 -11.06 0.69 -16.00
N ASP A 199 -10.00 0.34 -16.73
CA ASP A 199 -9.36 -0.96 -16.66
C ASP A 199 -8.82 -1.29 -15.23
N SER A 200 -8.24 -0.30 -14.55
CA SER A 200 -7.85 -0.42 -13.13
C SER A 200 -9.05 -0.65 -12.19
N LEU A 201 -10.18 0.00 -12.44
CA LEU A 201 -11.42 -0.19 -11.69
C LEU A 201 -12.00 -1.59 -11.93
N ALA A 202 -11.99 -2.09 -13.17
CA ALA A 202 -12.42 -3.44 -13.51
C ALA A 202 -11.58 -4.50 -12.78
N ARG A 203 -10.24 -4.33 -12.72
CA ARG A 203 -9.35 -5.18 -11.91
C ARG A 203 -9.71 -5.13 -10.42
N THR A 204 -9.98 -3.93 -9.89
CA THR A 204 -10.33 -3.75 -8.48
C THR A 204 -11.67 -4.44 -8.15
N LEU A 205 -12.66 -4.34 -9.05
CA LEU A 205 -13.93 -5.05 -8.96
C LEU A 205 -13.74 -6.57 -9.00
N ALA A 206 -12.91 -7.08 -9.90
CA ALA A 206 -12.59 -8.51 -9.98
C ALA A 206 -11.99 -9.02 -8.66
N LEU A 207 -10.99 -8.33 -8.12
CA LEU A 207 -10.37 -8.64 -6.83
C LEU A 207 -11.37 -8.63 -5.67
N LEU A 208 -12.26 -7.63 -5.63
CA LEU A 208 -13.28 -7.53 -4.60
C LEU A 208 -14.29 -8.69 -4.67
N HIS A 209 -14.72 -9.06 -5.88
CA HIS A 209 -15.56 -10.24 -6.07
C HIS A 209 -14.86 -11.54 -5.68
N LEU A 210 -13.56 -11.69 -5.95
CA LEU A 210 -12.76 -12.82 -5.48
C LEU A 210 -12.68 -12.88 -3.96
N GLN A 211 -12.45 -11.74 -3.29
CA GLN A 211 -12.39 -11.67 -1.84
C GLN A 211 -13.71 -12.10 -1.18
N MET A 212 -14.85 -11.86 -1.83
CA MET A 212 -16.16 -12.33 -1.39
C MET A 212 -16.48 -13.78 -1.78
N GLY A 213 -15.62 -14.44 -2.57
CA GLY A 213 -15.87 -15.79 -3.10
C GLY A 213 -16.79 -15.83 -4.32
N ASN A 214 -17.15 -14.70 -4.93
CA ASN A 214 -17.97 -14.65 -6.14
C ASN A 214 -17.11 -14.77 -7.41
N ILE A 215 -16.67 -16.00 -7.69
CA ILE A 215 -15.78 -16.32 -8.82
C ILE A 215 -16.40 -15.95 -10.16
N SER A 216 -17.71 -16.17 -10.33
CA SER A 216 -18.42 -15.89 -11.59
C SER A 216 -18.39 -14.42 -11.97
N GLN A 217 -18.63 -13.52 -11.01
CA GLN A 217 -18.55 -12.08 -11.26
C GLN A 217 -17.10 -11.62 -11.42
N ALA A 218 -16.17 -12.18 -10.64
CA ALA A 218 -14.75 -11.88 -10.83
C ALA A 218 -14.29 -12.18 -12.26
N LYS A 219 -14.65 -13.35 -12.81
CA LYS A 219 -14.35 -13.74 -14.20
C LYS A 219 -14.98 -12.82 -15.25
N LYS A 220 -16.12 -12.20 -14.94
CA LYS A 220 -16.75 -11.22 -15.83
C LYS A 220 -15.90 -9.95 -15.89
N TRP A 221 -15.53 -9.42 -14.74
CA TRP A 221 -14.72 -8.20 -14.63
C TRP A 221 -13.28 -8.36 -15.16
N THR A 222 -12.69 -9.56 -15.08
CA THR A 222 -11.38 -9.82 -15.70
C THR A 222 -11.43 -9.82 -17.22
N ARG A 223 -12.55 -10.24 -17.84
CA ARG A 223 -12.72 -10.21 -19.30
C ARG A 223 -12.96 -8.82 -19.85
N ASP A 224 -13.56 -7.95 -19.04
CA ASP A 224 -13.80 -6.55 -19.40
C ASP A 224 -12.53 -5.68 -19.25
N SER A 225 -11.49 -6.19 -18.59
CA SER A 225 -10.17 -5.55 -18.48
C SER A 225 -9.36 -5.79 -19.78
N PHE A 226 -8.64 -4.78 -20.25
CA PHE A 226 -7.78 -4.85 -21.44
C PHE A 226 -6.32 -4.55 -21.07
N ALA A 227 -5.59 -5.50 -20.48
CA ALA A 227 -4.12 -5.46 -20.37
C ALA A 227 -3.51 -6.82 -19.96
N GLY A 228 -2.33 -7.15 -20.47
CA GLY A 228 -1.62 -8.45 -20.32
C GLY A 228 -1.27 -8.95 -18.91
N GLU A 229 -1.64 -8.24 -17.83
CA GLU A 229 -1.52 -8.72 -16.43
C GLU A 229 -2.77 -9.50 -15.96
N ILE A 230 -3.81 -9.59 -16.79
CA ILE A 230 -5.06 -10.33 -16.52
C ILE A 230 -4.82 -11.83 -16.29
N GLU A 231 -3.70 -12.36 -16.80
CA GLU A 231 -3.36 -13.77 -16.66
C GLU A 231 -3.32 -14.20 -15.20
N ASP A 232 -2.85 -13.34 -14.28
CA ASP A 232 -2.76 -13.66 -12.85
C ASP A 232 -4.12 -13.69 -12.16
N LEU A 233 -5.00 -12.73 -12.48
CA LEU A 233 -6.33 -12.64 -11.88
C LEU A 233 -7.26 -13.73 -12.39
N GLU A 234 -7.19 -14.06 -13.68
CA GLU A 234 -7.91 -15.22 -14.24
C GLU A 234 -7.38 -16.53 -13.67
N THR A 235 -6.06 -16.65 -13.51
CA THR A 235 -5.39 -17.83 -12.91
C THR A 235 -5.81 -18.00 -11.44
N ILE A 236 -5.88 -16.92 -10.67
CA ILE A 236 -6.39 -16.92 -9.29
C ILE A 236 -7.90 -17.24 -9.27
N ALA A 237 -8.70 -16.62 -10.14
CA ALA A 237 -10.12 -16.93 -10.27
C ALA A 237 -10.38 -18.39 -10.70
N SER A 238 -9.39 -19.03 -11.33
CA SER A 238 -9.43 -20.41 -11.80
C SER A 238 -8.67 -21.38 -10.88
N LEU A 239 -8.37 -21.00 -9.63
CA LEU A 239 -7.71 -21.85 -8.64
C LEU A 239 -8.41 -23.22 -8.44
N GLY A 240 -9.69 -23.34 -8.82
CA GLY A 240 -10.43 -24.62 -8.84
C GLY A 240 -10.38 -25.43 -10.15
N GLU A 241 -9.95 -24.85 -11.28
CA GLU A 241 -10.17 -25.40 -12.64
C GLU A 241 -8.88 -25.67 -13.44
N PHE A 242 -7.72 -25.81 -12.77
CA PHE A 242 -6.38 -25.79 -13.40
C PHE A 242 -6.05 -24.38 -13.92
N PRO A 243 -5.21 -23.63 -13.19
CA PRO A 243 -4.77 -22.32 -13.67
C PRO A 243 -3.99 -22.46 -14.99
N ARG A 244 -4.21 -21.53 -15.92
CA ARG A 244 -3.46 -21.47 -17.20
C ARG A 244 -1.96 -21.30 -16.95
N GLU A 245 -1.15 -21.61 -17.96
CA GLU A 245 0.30 -21.33 -17.89
C GLU A 245 0.53 -19.82 -17.79
N SER A 246 0.80 -19.32 -16.59
CA SER A 246 1.24 -17.93 -16.37
C SER A 246 2.75 -17.89 -16.17
N SER A 247 3.41 -16.92 -16.80
CA SER A 247 4.85 -16.67 -16.64
C SER A 247 5.19 -15.86 -15.38
N THR A 248 4.20 -15.40 -14.62
CA THR A 248 4.43 -14.54 -13.45
C THR A 248 4.65 -15.38 -12.18
N VAL A 249 5.23 -14.72 -11.17
CA VAL A 249 5.41 -15.30 -9.83
C VAL A 249 4.06 -15.58 -9.16
N ASN A 250 3.08 -14.68 -9.29
CA ASN A 250 1.75 -14.88 -8.70
C ASN A 250 1.02 -16.05 -9.36
N GLY A 251 1.19 -16.21 -10.68
CA GLY A 251 0.68 -17.37 -11.40
C GLY A 251 1.37 -18.67 -11.01
N ALA A 252 2.68 -18.64 -10.73
CA ALA A 252 3.40 -19.78 -10.15
C ALA A 252 2.89 -20.13 -8.74
N ILE A 253 2.64 -19.15 -7.88
CA ILE A 253 2.06 -19.34 -6.54
C ILE A 253 0.65 -19.95 -6.64
N ALA A 254 -0.22 -19.41 -7.50
CA ALA A 254 -1.57 -19.92 -7.70
C ALA A 254 -1.56 -21.38 -8.20
N ARG A 255 -0.67 -21.71 -9.15
CA ARG A 255 -0.48 -23.10 -9.62
C ARG A 255 0.07 -24.01 -8.54
N ALA A 256 1.02 -23.55 -7.74
CA ALA A 256 1.56 -24.31 -6.62
C ALA A 256 0.45 -24.64 -5.59
N LEU A 257 -0.41 -23.67 -5.27
CA LEU A 257 -1.55 -23.88 -4.38
C LEU A 257 -2.57 -24.87 -4.98
N ALA A 258 -2.87 -24.78 -6.27
CA ALA A 258 -3.76 -25.71 -6.95
C ALA A 258 -3.19 -27.15 -7.02
N ALA A 259 -1.89 -27.29 -7.27
CA ALA A 259 -1.19 -28.58 -7.23
C ALA A 259 -1.19 -29.17 -5.81
N PHE A 260 -0.93 -28.32 -4.80
CA PHE A 260 -0.99 -28.70 -3.40
C PHE A 260 -2.38 -29.20 -2.98
N GLN A 261 -3.45 -28.50 -3.37
CA GLN A 261 -4.83 -28.94 -3.09
C GLN A 261 -5.17 -30.31 -3.70
N LYS A 262 -4.49 -30.71 -4.78
CA LYS A 262 -4.63 -32.03 -5.41
C LYS A 262 -3.72 -33.11 -4.80
N GLY A 263 -2.89 -32.74 -3.82
CA GLY A 263 -1.93 -33.63 -3.17
C GLY A 263 -0.60 -33.79 -3.93
N ASP A 264 -0.37 -33.02 -5.00
CA ASP A 264 0.89 -33.06 -5.76
C ASP A 264 1.91 -32.07 -5.18
N ILE A 265 2.56 -32.51 -4.09
CA ILE A 265 3.54 -31.72 -3.33
C ILE A 265 4.80 -31.47 -4.16
N GLU A 266 5.22 -32.41 -5.00
CA GLU A 266 6.44 -32.28 -5.81
C GLU A 266 6.28 -31.19 -6.88
N THR A 267 5.17 -31.19 -7.61
CA THR A 267 4.87 -30.14 -8.59
C THR A 267 4.72 -28.79 -7.92
N ALA A 268 4.04 -28.72 -6.77
CA ALA A 268 3.88 -27.46 -6.03
C ALA A 268 5.23 -26.88 -5.58
N THR A 269 6.12 -27.72 -5.06
CA THR A 269 7.46 -27.32 -4.61
C THR A 269 8.30 -26.83 -5.79
N GLY A 270 8.34 -27.60 -6.89
CA GLY A 270 9.12 -27.25 -8.07
C GLY A 270 8.68 -25.95 -8.75
N LEU A 271 7.39 -25.60 -8.69
CA LEU A 271 6.88 -24.33 -9.22
C LEU A 271 7.34 -23.12 -8.39
N LEU A 272 7.34 -23.24 -7.06
CA LEU A 272 7.82 -22.17 -6.17
C LEU A 272 9.35 -22.04 -6.22
N GLU A 273 10.10 -23.15 -6.27
CA GLU A 273 11.56 -23.12 -6.39
C GLU A 273 12.05 -22.41 -7.65
N LYS A 274 11.34 -22.58 -8.78
CA LYS A 274 11.65 -21.87 -10.03
C LYS A 274 11.49 -20.36 -9.92
N SER A 275 10.69 -19.88 -8.96
CA SER A 275 10.39 -18.46 -8.77
C SER A 275 11.07 -17.89 -7.52
N LEU A 276 12.00 -18.64 -6.90
CA LEU A 276 12.54 -18.36 -5.55
C LEU A 276 13.09 -16.94 -5.37
N THR A 277 13.73 -16.39 -6.40
CA THR A 277 14.33 -15.05 -6.37
C THR A 277 13.30 -13.93 -6.26
N ASP A 278 12.10 -14.17 -6.79
CA ASP A 278 11.04 -13.18 -6.91
C ASP A 278 9.84 -13.49 -6.02
N LEU A 279 9.92 -14.53 -5.18
CA LEU A 279 8.87 -14.88 -4.22
C LEU A 279 8.71 -13.80 -3.15
N SER A 280 7.45 -13.47 -2.86
CA SER A 280 7.09 -12.71 -1.67
C SER A 280 7.29 -13.54 -0.40
N LEU A 281 7.29 -12.89 0.77
CA LEU A 281 7.37 -13.56 2.08
C LEU A 281 6.33 -14.69 2.23
N ASN A 282 5.10 -14.47 1.76
CA ASN A 282 4.05 -15.50 1.78
C ASN A 282 4.38 -16.66 0.84
N GLY A 283 4.95 -16.37 -0.33
CA GLY A 283 5.43 -17.39 -1.25
C GLY A 283 6.56 -18.23 -0.65
N LEU A 284 7.49 -17.59 0.06
CA LEU A 284 8.55 -18.27 0.80
C LEU A 284 7.97 -19.12 1.93
N TYR A 285 7.07 -18.57 2.75
CA TYR A 285 6.40 -19.33 3.80
C TYR A 285 5.72 -20.59 3.25
N ASN A 286 4.98 -20.46 2.15
CA ASN A 286 4.34 -21.59 1.48
C ASN A 286 5.36 -22.64 1.00
N LEU A 287 6.50 -22.21 0.43
CA LEU A 287 7.57 -23.12 0.03
C LEU A 287 8.19 -23.85 1.23
N PHE A 288 8.48 -23.16 2.32
CA PHE A 288 9.02 -23.78 3.53
C PHE A 288 8.04 -24.78 4.14
N LEU A 289 6.74 -24.48 4.09
CA LEU A 289 5.68 -25.41 4.52
C LEU A 289 5.64 -26.66 3.63
N LEU A 290 5.79 -26.52 2.31
CA LEU A 290 5.88 -27.67 1.40
C LEU A 290 7.14 -28.53 1.68
N TYR A 291 8.27 -27.92 2.02
CA TYR A 291 9.46 -28.67 2.45
C TYR A 291 9.20 -29.47 3.73
N ASP A 292 8.50 -28.89 4.71
CA ASP A 292 8.17 -29.62 5.94
C ASP A 292 7.21 -30.79 5.72
N LEU A 293 6.35 -30.68 4.70
CA LEU A 293 5.46 -31.77 4.29
C LEU A 293 6.17 -32.88 3.50
N ASN A 294 7.40 -32.65 3.02
CA ASN A 294 8.27 -33.67 2.41
C ASN A 294 9.57 -33.88 3.21
N PRO A 295 9.50 -34.62 4.34
CA PRO A 295 10.60 -34.72 5.30
C PRO A 295 11.88 -35.36 4.75
N SER A 296 11.78 -36.09 3.64
CA SER A 296 12.88 -36.79 2.97
C SER A 296 14.02 -35.85 2.55
N ASN A 297 13.71 -34.60 2.15
CA ASN A 297 14.66 -33.64 1.59
C ASN A 297 14.63 -32.25 2.27
N ALA A 298 13.84 -32.08 3.34
CA ALA A 298 13.59 -30.79 3.96
C ALA A 298 14.85 -30.01 4.40
N PRO A 299 15.84 -30.58 5.11
CA PRO A 299 16.98 -29.80 5.62
C PRO A 299 17.92 -29.32 4.50
N GLU A 300 18.16 -30.15 3.47
CA GLU A 300 19.02 -29.79 2.34
C GLU A 300 18.35 -28.74 1.44
N ALA A 301 17.05 -28.91 1.16
CA ALA A 301 16.27 -27.98 0.34
C ALA A 301 16.17 -26.60 1.01
N LYS A 302 15.89 -26.55 2.33
CA LYS A 302 15.88 -25.31 3.12
C LYS A 302 17.23 -24.60 3.12
N SER A 303 18.32 -25.35 3.27
CA SER A 303 19.68 -24.79 3.24
C SER A 303 20.04 -24.20 1.86
N LYS A 304 19.65 -24.88 0.78
CA LYS A 304 19.85 -24.41 -0.60
C LYS A 304 19.03 -23.16 -0.89
N ALA A 305 17.76 -23.14 -0.49
CA ALA A 305 16.88 -21.98 -0.65
C ALA A 305 17.39 -20.76 0.13
N ALA A 306 17.83 -20.95 1.38
CA ALA A 306 18.41 -19.87 2.18
C ALA A 306 19.68 -19.27 1.54
N LYS A 307 20.57 -20.11 1.00
CA LYS A 307 21.77 -19.64 0.28
C LYS A 307 21.42 -18.87 -1.00
N ALA A 308 20.41 -19.32 -1.74
CA ALA A 308 19.95 -18.64 -2.94
C ALA A 308 19.34 -17.26 -2.62
N LEU A 309 18.55 -17.16 -1.54
CA LEU A 309 17.99 -15.89 -1.05
C LEU A 309 19.06 -14.91 -0.56
N VAL A 310 20.10 -15.42 0.10
CA VAL A 310 21.25 -14.60 0.51
C VAL A 310 22.01 -14.10 -0.72
N GLY A 311 22.15 -14.92 -1.77
CA GLY A 311 22.81 -14.55 -3.02
C GLY A 311 22.03 -13.56 -3.89
N SER A 312 20.70 -13.54 -3.82
CA SER A 312 19.84 -12.63 -4.60
C SER A 312 19.67 -11.23 -3.99
N GLY A 313 20.09 -11.04 -2.73
CA GLY A 313 19.90 -9.77 -2.04
C GLY A 313 18.42 -9.45 -1.70
N ARG A 314 18.25 -8.32 -0.99
CA ARG A 314 17.08 -7.93 -0.16
C ARG A 314 15.71 -7.77 -0.83
N ALA A 315 15.56 -7.98 -2.14
CA ALA A 315 14.31 -7.69 -2.84
C ALA A 315 13.11 -8.57 -2.37
N SER A 316 13.38 -9.74 -1.79
CA SER A 316 12.35 -10.74 -1.44
C SER A 316 11.85 -10.69 0.01
N LEU A 317 12.57 -10.04 0.92
CA LEU A 317 12.20 -9.93 2.33
C LEU A 317 11.59 -8.56 2.58
N GLY A 318 10.35 -8.41 2.11
CA GLY A 318 9.49 -7.28 2.47
C GLY A 318 9.60 -7.01 3.97
N SER A 319 9.69 -5.71 4.29
CA SER A 319 9.85 -5.13 5.62
C SER A 319 9.52 -6.08 6.78
N TYR A 320 10.56 -6.48 7.50
CA TYR A 320 10.48 -7.23 8.75
C TYR A 320 9.27 -6.78 9.57
N GLU A 321 8.34 -7.69 9.82
CA GLU A 321 7.37 -7.57 10.90
C GLU A 321 8.17 -7.53 12.22
N LEU A 322 8.64 -6.34 12.58
CA LEU A 322 9.00 -6.05 13.95
C LEU A 322 7.70 -6.03 14.73
N PHE A 323 7.68 -6.72 15.85
CA PHE A 323 6.55 -6.91 16.78
C PHE A 323 5.64 -8.10 16.42
N ALA A 324 6.17 -9.30 16.65
CA ALA A 324 5.40 -10.34 17.32
C ALA A 324 5.29 -10.01 18.82
#